data_AF-A0A6J6PY18-F1
#
_entry.id   AF-A0A6J6PY18-F1
#
_cell.length_a   1.000
_cell.length_b   1.000
_cell.length_c   1.000
_cell.angle_alpha   90.00
_cell.angle_beta   90.00
_cell.angle_gamma   90.00
#
_symmetry.space_group_name_H-M   'P 1'
#
loop_
_entity.id
_entity.type
_entity.pdbx_description
1 polymer ?
#
loop_
_entity_poly.entity_id
_entity_poly.type
_entity_poly.pdbx_seq_one_letter_code
_entity_poly.pdbx_strand_id
1 'polypeptide(L)'
;MLIALECQVSAEEIEAVKAGPTHPRWSEWDALLLRAADELNVDFGLSDATWAALAARNTAEQMLDTVATVGQYHLVAMFLNSLRVPLDPGVPDVTFPS
;
A
#
# COMPACT_ATOMS: atom_id res chain seq x y z
N MET A 1 4.14 -4.47 12.73
CA MET A 1 3.67 -5.55 11.85
C MET A 1 4.85 -6.46 11.54
N LEU A 2 4.89 -7.65 12.14
CA LEU A 2 5.94 -8.64 11.89
C LEU A 2 5.91 -9.15 10.43
N ILE A 3 4.83 -8.88 9.69
CA ILE A 3 4.57 -9.37 8.33
C ILE A 3 5.26 -8.50 7.24
N ALA A 4 5.58 -7.22 7.51
CA ALA A 4 6.39 -6.42 6.56
C ALA A 4 7.89 -6.77 6.60
N LEU A 5 8.35 -7.41 7.68
CA LEU A 5 9.77 -7.72 7.89
C LEU A 5 10.26 -8.95 7.11
N GLU A 6 9.37 -9.66 6.40
CA GLU A 6 9.72 -10.82 5.56
C GLU A 6 9.53 -10.61 4.05
N CYS A 7 9.08 -9.42 3.59
CA CYS A 7 8.63 -9.26 2.21
C CYS A 7 9.73 -9.30 1.12
N GLN A 8 11.00 -9.51 1.46
CA GLN A 8 12.13 -9.57 0.50
C GLN A 8 12.09 -8.49 -0.60
N VAL A 9 11.55 -7.31 -0.29
CA VAL A 9 11.42 -6.22 -1.27
C VAL A 9 12.82 -5.72 -1.60
N SER A 10 13.23 -5.94 -2.84
CA SER A 10 14.52 -5.50 -3.36
C SER A 10 14.58 -3.97 -3.45
N ALA A 11 15.78 -3.40 -3.37
CA ALA A 11 15.98 -1.95 -3.53
C ALA A 11 15.41 -1.44 -4.87
N GLU A 12 15.39 -2.29 -5.88
CA GLU A 12 14.86 -2.00 -7.20
C GLU A 12 13.32 -1.97 -7.26
N GLU A 13 12.64 -2.75 -6.42
CA GLU A 13 11.19 -2.69 -6.23
C GLU A 13 10.79 -1.44 -5.46
N ILE A 14 11.61 -1.01 -4.47
CA ILE A 14 11.39 0.25 -3.75
C ILE A 14 11.42 1.44 -4.71
N GLU A 15 12.36 1.48 -5.65
CA GLU A 15 12.39 2.54 -6.68
C GLU A 15 11.25 2.39 -7.70
N ALA A 16 10.86 1.17 -8.06
CA ALA A 16 9.74 0.95 -8.98
C ALA A 16 8.38 1.33 -8.38
N VAL A 17 8.18 1.21 -7.06
CA VAL A 17 6.97 1.67 -6.37
C VAL A 17 6.81 3.20 -6.51
N LYS A 18 7.92 3.96 -6.50
CA LYS A 18 7.86 5.42 -6.73
C LYS A 18 7.39 5.78 -8.14
N ALA A 19 7.66 4.92 -9.12
CA ALA A 19 7.18 5.08 -10.50
C ALA A 19 5.72 4.61 -10.69
N GLY A 20 5.13 3.97 -9.68
CA GLY A 20 3.73 3.54 -9.67
C GLY A 20 3.47 2.21 -10.42
N PRO A 21 2.19 1.83 -10.52
CA PRO A 21 1.77 0.52 -11.03
C PRO A 21 2.02 0.33 -12.54
N THR A 22 2.37 1.39 -13.27
CA THR A 22 2.64 1.34 -14.72
C THR A 22 4.09 0.98 -15.05
N HIS A 23 4.95 0.81 -14.04
CA HIS A 23 6.34 0.45 -14.27
C HIS A 23 6.44 -0.97 -14.89
N PRO A 24 7.18 -1.15 -16.00
CA PRO A 24 7.19 -2.39 -16.79
C PRO A 24 7.81 -3.60 -16.07
N ARG A 25 8.37 -3.41 -14.87
CA ARG A 25 8.90 -4.49 -14.03
C ARG A 25 7.80 -5.31 -13.37
N TRP A 26 6.63 -4.73 -13.14
CA TRP A 26 5.55 -5.40 -12.43
C TRP A 26 4.90 -6.46 -13.30
N SER A 27 4.63 -7.63 -12.72
CA SER A 27 3.67 -8.54 -13.33
C SER A 27 2.28 -7.88 -13.36
N GLU A 28 1.40 -8.36 -14.22
CA GLU A 28 0.01 -7.87 -14.26
C GLU A 28 -0.68 -7.95 -12.89
N TRP A 29 -0.30 -8.95 -12.08
CA TRP A 29 -0.84 -9.15 -10.74
C TRP A 29 -0.29 -8.13 -9.74
N ASP A 30 1.02 -7.89 -9.74
CA ASP A 30 1.64 -6.93 -8.81
C ASP A 30 1.19 -5.50 -9.13
N ALA A 31 1.07 -5.16 -10.42
CA ALA A 31 0.52 -3.89 -10.85
C ALA A 31 -0.94 -3.68 -10.39
N LEU A 32 -1.74 -4.75 -10.35
CA LEU A 32 -3.11 -4.71 -9.86
C LEU A 32 -3.16 -4.51 -8.34
N LEU A 33 -2.29 -5.18 -7.57
CA LEU A 33 -2.19 -4.98 -6.11
C LEU A 33 -1.73 -3.56 -5.77
N LEU A 34 -0.76 -3.01 -6.51
CA LEU A 34 -0.30 -1.63 -6.35
C LEU A 34 -1.43 -0.64 -6.65
N ARG A 35 -2.19 -0.84 -7.73
CA ARG A 35 -3.37 -0.02 -8.03
C ARG A 35 -4.42 -0.08 -6.93
N ALA A 36 -4.69 -1.27 -6.40
CA ALA A 36 -5.65 -1.44 -5.31
C ALA A 36 -5.20 -0.71 -4.03
N ALA A 37 -3.90 -0.75 -3.72
CA ALA A 37 -3.32 0.02 -2.62
C ALA A 37 -3.45 1.54 -2.85
N ASP A 38 -3.18 2.02 -4.06
CA ASP A 38 -3.32 3.43 -4.43
C ASP A 38 -4.78 3.90 -4.31
N GLU A 39 -5.74 3.16 -4.86
CA GLU A 39 -7.18 3.46 -4.80
C GLU A 39 -7.67 3.49 -3.35
N LEU A 40 -7.32 2.47 -2.54
CA LEU A 40 -7.66 2.44 -1.12
C LEU A 40 -7.01 3.59 -0.34
N ASN A 41 -5.85 4.07 -0.78
CA ASN A 41 -5.10 5.13 -0.13
C ASN A 41 -5.58 6.55 -0.46
N VAL A 42 -6.00 6.78 -1.70
CA VAL A 42 -6.43 8.10 -2.18
C VAL A 42 -7.95 8.26 -2.08
N ASP A 43 -8.69 7.24 -2.50
CA ASP A 43 -10.14 7.30 -2.69
C ASP A 43 -10.92 6.61 -1.56
N PHE A 44 -10.22 5.96 -0.62
CA PHE A 44 -10.82 5.18 0.49
C PHE A 44 -11.77 4.08 0.03
N GLY A 45 -11.55 3.55 -1.18
CA GLY A 45 -12.38 2.51 -1.77
C GLY A 45 -11.75 1.94 -3.03
N LEU A 46 -12.21 0.75 -3.43
CA LEU A 46 -11.82 0.14 -4.70
C LEU A 46 -12.86 0.48 -5.77
N SER A 47 -12.40 0.78 -6.97
CA SER A 47 -13.25 0.87 -8.15
C SER A 47 -13.83 -0.50 -8.51
N ASP A 48 -15.00 -0.51 -9.17
CA ASP A 48 -15.63 -1.76 -9.63
C ASP A 48 -14.71 -2.60 -10.53
N ALA A 49 -13.90 -1.94 -11.35
CA ALA A 49 -12.95 -2.59 -12.24
C ALA A 49 -11.82 -3.29 -11.46
N THR A 50 -11.23 -2.61 -10.49
CA THR A 50 -10.16 -3.17 -9.64
C THR A 50 -10.71 -4.27 -8.74
N TRP A 51 -11.89 -4.08 -8.16
CA TRP A 51 -12.58 -5.10 -7.38
C TRP A 51 -12.82 -6.38 -8.19
N ALA A 52 -13.40 -6.27 -9.39
CA ALA A 52 -13.68 -7.41 -10.24
C ALA A 52 -12.40 -8.16 -10.67
N ALA A 53 -11.33 -7.43 -10.96
CA ALA A 53 -10.04 -8.01 -11.35
C ALA A 53 -9.37 -8.78 -10.21
N LEU A 54 -9.42 -8.26 -8.98
CA LEU A 54 -8.89 -8.97 -7.80
C LEU A 54 -9.75 -10.19 -7.43
N ALA A 55 -11.07 -10.04 -7.45
CA ALA A 55 -12.01 -11.11 -7.14
C ALA A 55 -11.94 -12.29 -8.13
N ALA A 56 -11.36 -12.08 -9.32
CA ALA A 56 -11.12 -13.17 -10.27
C ALA A 56 -10.08 -14.20 -9.78
N ARG A 57 -9.21 -13.81 -8.84
CA ARG A 57 -8.14 -14.67 -8.30
C ARG A 57 -8.20 -14.85 -6.78
N ASN A 58 -9.03 -14.07 -6.09
CA ASN A 58 -9.12 -14.04 -4.64
C ASN A 58 -10.50 -14.46 -4.14
N THR A 59 -10.54 -15.13 -2.99
CA THR A 59 -11.80 -15.39 -2.26
C THR A 59 -12.33 -14.11 -1.62
N ALA A 60 -13.61 -14.11 -1.23
CA ALA A 60 -14.20 -12.99 -0.50
C ALA A 60 -13.44 -12.65 0.79
N GLU A 61 -12.92 -13.65 1.50
CA GLU A 61 -12.10 -13.47 2.71
C GLU A 61 -10.78 -12.77 2.38
N GLN A 62 -10.08 -13.19 1.33
CA GLN A 62 -8.84 -12.55 0.88
C GLN A 62 -9.06 -11.11 0.38
N MET A 63 -10.21 -10.84 -0.23
CA MET A 63 -10.61 -9.49 -0.61
C MET A 63 -10.79 -8.60 0.63
N LEU A 64 -11.48 -9.10 1.66
CA LEU A 64 -11.66 -8.38 2.93
C LEU A 64 -10.33 -8.14 3.64
N ASP A 65 -9.43 -9.13 3.67
CA ASP A 65 -8.10 -9.00 4.27
C ASP A 65 -7.27 -7.92 3.56
N THR A 66 -7.36 -7.83 2.23
CA THR A 66 -6.67 -6.80 1.43
C THR A 66 -7.12 -5.39 1.84
N VAL A 67 -8.44 -5.17 1.88
CA VAL A 67 -9.03 -3.88 2.28
C VAL A 67 -8.69 -3.55 3.74
N ALA A 68 -8.82 -4.53 4.64
CA ALA A 68 -8.55 -4.37 6.05
C ALA A 68 -7.09 -4.00 6.32
N THR A 69 -6.15 -4.62 5.61
CA THR A 69 -4.72 -4.34 5.73
C THR A 69 -4.42 -2.89 5.39
N VAL A 70 -4.88 -2.38 4.24
CA VAL A 70 -4.65 -0.98 3.85
C VAL A 70 -5.36 -0.03 4.81
N GLY A 71 -6.62 -0.31 5.16
CA GLY A 71 -7.40 0.50 6.10
C GLY A 71 -6.76 0.64 7.48
N GLN A 72 -6.14 -0.42 8.01
CA GLN A 72 -5.41 -0.38 9.28
C GLN A 72 -4.24 0.60 9.23
N TYR A 73 -3.49 0.64 8.12
CA TYR A 73 -2.40 1.59 7.93
C TYR A 73 -2.89 3.04 7.91
N HIS A 74 -4.04 3.31 7.28
CA HIS A 74 -4.67 4.64 7.34
C HIS A 74 -5.04 5.05 8.76
N LEU A 75 -5.68 4.14 9.51
CA LEU A 75 -6.09 4.43 10.88
C LEU A 75 -4.88 4.73 11.77
N VAL A 76 -3.79 3.97 11.62
CA VAL A 76 -2.54 4.21 12.36
C VAL A 76 -1.91 5.53 11.96
N ALA A 77 -1.79 5.83 10.66
CA ALA A 77 -1.23 7.09 10.17
C ALA A 77 -2.06 8.29 10.67
N MET A 78 -3.38 8.22 10.58
CA MET A 78 -4.30 9.24 11.09
C MET A 78 -4.13 9.44 12.60
N PHE A 79 -4.01 8.35 13.37
CA PHE A 79 -3.81 8.41 14.82
C PHE A 79 -2.47 9.08 15.18
N LEU A 80 -1.37 8.66 14.56
CA LEU A 80 -0.03 9.24 14.78
C LEU A 80 0.02 10.72 14.40
N ASN A 81 -0.54 11.08 13.24
CA ASN A 81 -0.61 12.46 12.77
C ASN A 81 -1.44 13.34 13.71
N SER A 82 -2.57 12.83 14.21
CA SER A 82 -3.46 13.57 15.12
C SER A 82 -2.82 13.80 16.49
N LEU A 83 -2.06 12.83 16.98
CA LEU A 83 -1.34 12.92 18.25
C LEU A 83 -0.04 13.71 18.16
N ARG A 84 0.37 14.13 16.96
CA ARG A 84 1.66 14.80 16.69
C ARG A 84 2.83 14.07 17.36
N VAL A 85 2.79 12.74 17.32
CA VAL A 85 3.84 11.90 17.92
C VAL A 85 5.17 12.32 17.30
N PRO A 86 6.14 12.81 18.09
CA PRO A 86 7.46 13.12 17.57
C PRO A 86 8.06 11.87 16.95
N LEU A 87 8.74 12.02 15.81
CA LEU A 87 9.53 10.93 15.25
C LEU A 87 10.52 10.43 16.30
N ASP A 88 10.65 9.11 16.43
CA ASP A 88 11.64 8.53 17.34
C ASP A 88 13.04 9.01 16.96
N PRO A 89 13.93 9.26 17.96
CA PRO A 89 15.28 9.71 17.69
C PRO A 89 16.00 8.69 16.79
N GLY A 90 16.31 9.09 15.56
CA GLY A 90 16.99 8.26 14.56
C GLY A 90 16.17 7.96 13.29
N VAL A 91 14.89 8.35 13.22
CA VAL A 91 14.13 8.30 11.96
C VAL A 91 14.48 9.54 11.13
N PRO A 92 15.10 9.39 9.93
CA PRO A 92 15.38 10.54 9.08
C PRO A 92 14.07 11.21 8.64
N ASP A 93 14.02 12.54 8.74
CA ASP A 93 12.95 13.36 8.18
C ASP A 93 12.99 13.22 6.64
N VAL A 94 12.14 12.36 6.11
CA VAL A 94 11.97 12.19 4.66
C VAL A 94 11.02 13.26 4.14
N THR A 95 11.47 14.51 4.18
CA THR A 95 10.75 15.61 3.54
C THR A 95 10.79 15.38 2.03
N PHE A 96 9.66 14.95 1.45
CA PHE A 96 9.49 14.90 0.01
C PHE A 96 9.54 16.33 -0.54
N PRO A 97 10.37 16.62 -1.57
CA PRO A 97 10.51 17.97 -2.10
C PRO A 97 9.18 18.42 -2.73
N SER A 98 8.77 19.65 -2.38
CA SER A 98 7.60 20.38 -2.87
C SER A 98 7.64 20.69 -4.35
#